data_AF-A0A1S1R1E4-F1
#
_entry.id   AF-A0A1S1R1E4-F1
#
_cell.length_a   1.000
_cell.length_b   1.000
_cell.length_c   1.000
_cell.angle_alpha   90.00
_cell.angle_beta   90.00
_cell.angle_gamma   90.00
#
_symmetry.space_group_name_H-M   'P 1'
#
loop_
_entity.id
_entity.type
_entity.pdbx_description
1 polymer ?
#
loop_
_entity_poly.entity_id
_entity_poly.type
_entity_poly.pdbx_seq_one_letter_code
_entity_poly.pdbx_strand_id
1 'polypeptide(L)'
;MQVTDPIERAGLADELMWTSHPQRSALRAIRAAAIRQALEGGYAPTDLASRMKVTVADVGWMADHPVSVLPAAPRMAERATRIA
;
A
#
# COMPACT_ATOMS: atom_id res chain seq x y z
N MET A 1 1.83 3.99 -14.93
CA MET A 1 3.21 3.73 -14.48
C MET A 1 3.18 2.52 -13.57
N GLN A 2 3.71 1.38 -14.00
CA GLN A 2 3.84 0.20 -13.14
C GLN A 2 5.23 0.25 -12.50
N VAL A 3 5.29 0.39 -11.17
CA VAL A 3 6.55 0.24 -10.43
C VAL A 3 6.83 -1.25 -10.28
N THR A 4 7.85 -1.73 -10.98
CA THR A 4 8.22 -3.15 -11.07
C THR A 4 9.03 -3.62 -9.89
N ASP A 5 9.93 -2.77 -9.37
CA ASP A 5 10.70 -3.06 -8.18
C ASP A 5 9.81 -3.08 -6.92
N PRO A 6 9.76 -4.20 -6.16
CA PRO A 6 8.98 -4.27 -4.94
C PRO A 6 9.45 -3.28 -3.85
N ILE A 7 10.74 -2.92 -3.77
CA ILE A 7 11.21 -1.92 -2.79
C ILE A 7 10.65 -0.54 -3.11
N GLU A 8 10.84 -0.08 -4.35
CA GLU A 8 10.31 1.21 -4.79
C GLU A 8 8.78 1.26 -4.70
N ARG A 9 8.09 0.14 -4.97
CA ARG A 9 6.63 0.09 -4.85
C ARG A 9 6.15 0.18 -3.40
N ALA A 10 6.88 -0.44 -2.46
CA ALA A 10 6.60 -0.30 -1.04
C ALA A 10 6.81 1.16 -0.57
N GLY A 11 7.92 1.77 -0.99
CA GLY A 11 8.24 3.18 -0.72
C GLY A 11 7.18 4.15 -1.24
N LEU A 12 6.80 4.03 -2.51
CA LEU A 12 5.79 4.88 -3.11
C LEU A 12 4.42 4.72 -2.44
N ALA A 13 4.03 3.49 -2.10
CA ALA A 13 2.77 3.25 -1.40
C ALA A 13 2.76 3.86 0.01
N ASP A 14 3.90 3.82 0.72
CA ASP A 14 4.06 4.48 2.01
C ASP A 14 3.92 5.99 1.89
N GLU A 15 4.66 6.61 0.96
CA GLU A 15 4.61 8.06 0.71
C GLU A 15 3.18 8.53 0.39
N LEU A 16 2.50 7.84 -0.53
CA LEU A 16 1.14 8.19 -0.93
C LEU A 16 0.13 8.00 0.21
N MET A 17 0.34 7.05 1.13
CA MET A 17 -0.55 6.83 2.26
C MET A 17 -0.57 8.03 3.22
N TRP A 18 0.55 8.74 3.34
CA TRP A 18 0.69 9.92 4.19
C TRP A 18 0.20 11.21 3.52
N THR A 19 -0.04 11.19 2.21
CA THR A 19 -0.79 12.27 1.53
C THR A 19 -2.30 12.11 1.78
N SER A 20 -3.11 13.14 1.51
CA SER A 20 -4.58 13.09 1.57
C SER A 20 -5.21 12.22 0.46
N HIS A 21 -4.62 11.06 0.17
CA HIS A 21 -5.03 10.17 -0.90
C HIS A 21 -6.36 9.48 -0.55
N PRO A 22 -7.34 9.40 -1.46
CA PRO A 22 -8.64 8.80 -1.18
C PRO A 22 -8.59 7.27 -0.96
N GLN A 23 -7.49 6.61 -1.34
CA GLN A 23 -7.34 5.14 -1.31
C GLN A 23 -6.30 4.63 -0.31
N ARG A 24 -6.13 5.29 0.85
CA ARG A 24 -5.13 4.90 1.87
C ARG A 24 -5.19 3.42 2.27
N SER A 25 -6.38 2.83 2.39
CA SER A 25 -6.54 1.41 2.71
C SER A 25 -5.98 0.49 1.62
N ALA A 26 -6.18 0.85 0.35
CA ALA A 26 -5.62 0.09 -0.77
C ALA A 26 -4.08 0.23 -0.82
N LEU A 27 -3.56 1.43 -0.55
CA LEU A 27 -2.12 1.69 -0.47
C LEU A 27 -1.44 0.88 0.65
N ARG A 28 -2.10 0.70 1.81
CA ARG A 28 -1.60 -0.20 2.87
C ARG A 28 -1.44 -1.64 2.39
N ALA A 29 -2.43 -2.15 1.64
CA ALA A 29 -2.37 -3.51 1.10
C ALA A 29 -1.27 -3.65 0.03
N ILE A 30 -1.13 -2.66 -0.86
CA ILE A 30 -0.06 -2.60 -1.86
C ILE A 30 1.32 -2.61 -1.16
N ARG A 31 1.50 -1.79 -0.12
CA ARG A 31 2.73 -1.73 0.66
C ARG A 31 3.04 -3.08 1.31
N ALA A 32 2.09 -3.69 2.01
CA ALA A 32 2.29 -4.99 2.67
C ALA A 32 2.61 -6.11 1.66
N ALA A 33 1.94 -6.13 0.50
CA ALA A 33 2.23 -7.10 -0.56
C ALA A 33 3.63 -6.88 -1.17
N ALA A 34 4.03 -5.62 -1.40
CA ALA A 34 5.34 -5.28 -1.94
C ALA A 34 6.47 -5.64 -0.96
N ILE A 35 6.29 -5.40 0.34
CA ILE A 35 7.22 -5.84 1.39
C ILE A 35 7.42 -7.36 1.33
N ARG A 36 6.34 -8.14 1.34
CA ARG A 36 6.44 -9.61 1.25
C ARG A 36 7.16 -10.07 -0.01
N GLN A 37 6.83 -9.50 -1.16
CA GLN A 37 7.51 -9.84 -2.41
C GLN A 37 9.01 -9.50 -2.39
N ALA A 38 9.40 -8.37 -1.79
CA ALA A 38 10.81 -8.03 -1.63
C ALA A 38 11.53 -9.04 -0.70
N LEU A 39 10.92 -9.40 0.43
CA LEU A 39 11.50 -10.38 1.35
C LEU A 39 11.63 -11.78 0.71
N GLU A 40 10.60 -12.24 0.01
CA GLU A 40 10.61 -13.50 -0.75
C GLU A 40 11.65 -13.48 -1.89
N GLY A 41 11.89 -12.30 -2.47
CA GLY A 41 12.91 -12.06 -3.49
C GLY A 41 14.35 -11.97 -2.95
N GLY A 42 14.56 -12.10 -1.63
CA GLY A 42 15.87 -12.07 -1.00
C GLY A 42 16.42 -10.67 -0.71
N TYR A 43 15.61 -9.62 -0.83
CA TYR A 43 16.03 -8.27 -0.45
C TYR A 43 16.18 -8.15 1.07
N ALA A 44 17.14 -7.33 1.52
CA ALA A 44 17.37 -7.15 2.94
C ALA A 44 16.25 -6.30 3.57
N PRO A 45 15.76 -6.66 4.77
CA PRO A 45 14.80 -5.82 5.51
C PRO A 45 15.29 -4.39 5.76
N THR A 46 16.62 -4.20 5.83
CA THR A 46 17.27 -2.88 5.99
C THR A 46 17.07 -1.98 4.78
N ASP A 47 16.99 -2.53 3.57
CA ASP A 47 16.81 -1.75 2.35
C ASP A 47 15.38 -1.21 2.27
N LEU A 48 14.40 -2.06 2.60
CA LEU A 48 13.00 -1.69 2.77
C LEU A 48 12.83 -0.60 3.85
N ALA A 49 13.44 -0.82 5.02
CA ALA A 49 13.39 0.11 6.15
C ALA A 49 13.96 1.49 5.76
N SER A 50 15.13 1.49 5.11
CA SER A 50 15.78 2.72 4.63
C SER A 50 14.93 3.44 3.59
N ARG A 51 14.34 2.71 2.64
CA ARG A 51 13.51 3.29 1.57
C ARG A 51 12.23 3.94 2.08
N MET A 52 11.58 3.31 3.06
CA MET A 52 10.33 3.79 3.67
C MET A 52 10.55 4.71 4.88
N LYS A 53 11.80 4.88 5.33
CA LYS A 53 12.16 5.63 6.56
C LYS A 53 11.45 5.10 7.82
N VAL A 54 11.39 3.78 7.94
CA VAL A 54 10.83 3.05 9.10
C VAL A 54 11.89 2.17 9.74
N THR A 55 11.57 1.51 10.86
CA THR A 55 12.48 0.54 11.46
C THR A 55 12.34 -0.85 10.82
N VAL A 56 13.38 -1.69 10.95
CA VAL A 56 13.30 -3.10 10.52
C VAL A 56 12.18 -3.86 11.26
N ALA A 57 11.94 -3.52 12.53
CA ALA A 57 10.84 -4.09 13.30
C ALA A 57 9.47 -3.73 12.68
N ASP A 58 9.30 -2.49 12.20
CA ASP A 58 8.09 -2.07 11.48
C ASP A 58 7.91 -2.86 10.18
N VAL A 59 8.99 -3.09 9.43
CA VAL A 59 8.95 -3.90 8.20
C VAL A 59 8.45 -5.32 8.50
N GLY A 60 9.00 -5.96 9.53
CA GLY A 60 8.56 -7.30 9.98
C GLY A 60 7.09 -7.30 10.38
N TRP A 61 6.68 -6.34 11.22
CA TRP A 61 5.28 -6.21 11.65
C TRP A 61 4.34 -6.03 10.44
N MET A 62 4.70 -5.21 9.46
CA MET A 62 3.90 -4.97 8.25
C MET A 62 3.82 -6.19 7.32
N ALA A 63 4.85 -7.03 7.28
CA ALA A 63 4.85 -8.25 6.49
C ALA A 63 3.88 -9.29 7.07
N ASP A 64 3.90 -9.42 8.40
CA ASP A 64 3.17 -10.44 9.15
C ASP A 64 1.69 -10.10 9.38
N HIS A 65 1.33 -8.82 9.37
CA HIS A 65 -0.05 -8.39 9.63
C HIS A 65 -0.85 -8.22 8.34
N PRO A 66 -1.88 -9.04 8.09
CA PRO A 66 -2.71 -8.90 6.91
C PRO A 66 -3.52 -7.59 6.97
N VAL A 67 -3.41 -6.79 5.92
CA VAL A 67 -4.21 -5.58 5.77
C VAL A 67 -5.56 -5.97 5.20
N SER A 68 -6.62 -5.84 6.01
CA SER A 68 -7.99 -5.98 5.50
C SER A 68 -8.33 -4.75 4.66
N VAL A 69 -8.55 -4.96 3.36
CA VAL A 69 -9.05 -3.90 2.47
C VAL A 69 -10.55 -3.80 2.69
N LEU A 70 -10.99 -2.77 3.42
CA LEU A 70 -12.40 -2.39 3.37
C LEU A 70 -12.72 -2.05 1.90
N PRO A 71 -13.77 -2.65 1.31
CA PRO A 71 -14.15 -2.33 -0.06
C PRO A 71 -14.37 -0.82 -0.16
N ALA A 72 -13.81 -0.21 -1.20
CA ALA A 72 -14.02 1.21 -1.47
C ALA A 72 -15.53 1.43 -1.57
N ALA A 73 -16.06 2.32 -0.73
CA ALA A 73 -17.47 2.69 -0.81
C ALA A 73 -17.78 3.08 -2.27
N PRO A 74 -18.87 2.57 -2.87
CA PRO A 74 -19.24 2.98 -4.21
C PRO A 74 -19.33 4.49 -4.23
N ARG A 75 -18.59 5.15 -5.14
CA ARG A 75 -18.85 6.56 -5.44
C ARG A 75 -20.34 6.63 -5.75
N MET A 76 -21.12 7.37 -4.95
CA MET A 76 -22.54 7.55 -5.22
C MET A 76 -22.64 8.03 -6.66
N ALA A 77 -23.06 7.12 -7.54
CA ALA A 77 -23.40 7.48 -8.90
C ALA A 77 -24.47 8.56 -8.76
N GLU A 78 -24.17 9.70 -9.37
CA GLU A 78 -25.05 10.83 -9.55
C GLU A 78 -26.47 10.29 -9.77
N ARG A 79 -27.36 10.56 -8.80
CA ARG A 79 -28.76 10.15 -8.87
C ARG A 79 -29.35 10.82 -10.10
N ALA A 80 -29.33 10.13 -11.23
CA ALA A 80 -30.06 10.52 -12.41
C ALA A 80 -31.55 10.40 -12.06
N THR A 81 -32.11 11.52 -11.62
CA THR A 81 -33.55 11.75 -11.49
C THR A 81 -34.18 11.48 -12.85
N ARG A 82 -34.69 10.26 -13.08
CA ARG A 82 -35.69 10.03 -14.12
C ARG A 82 -37.06 10.24 -13.48
N ILE A 83 -37.59 11.45 -13.70
CA ILE A 83 -39.03 11.69 -13.72
C ILE A 83 -39.43 11.52 -15.18
N ALA A 84 -40.26 10.52 -15.46
CA ALA A 84 -41.13 10.43 -16.63
C ALA A 84 -42.30 9.53 -16.26
#